data_AF-A0A9E5ZJL5-F1
#
_entry.id   AF-A0A9E5ZJL5-F1
#
_cell.length_a   1.000
_cell.length_b   1.000
_cell.length_c   1.000
_cell.angle_alpha   90.00
_cell.angle_beta   90.00
_cell.angle_gamma   90.00
#
_symmetry.space_group_name_H-M   'P 1'
#
loop_
_entity.id
_entity.type
_entity.pdbx_description
1 polymer ?
#
loop_
_entity_poly.entity_id
_entity_poly.type
_entity_poly.pdbx_seq_one_letter_code
_entity_poly.pdbx_strand_id
1 'polypeptide(L)'
;MKTSILFLILSISLMFSCKDKNLQLDYQFTNKPDLFSCTDVNMDLIKEAVYAFEKDIIPYLESRGGGMLPRAYNIIVNLSIIKNLDVNDIASDHTKAIFKALEAQPELWTASEPKYTLNYNSSFADCVIDNFLNNDFKTTTKALISVNAMNDKNFNEPLLQHYKNINNDNGLRVFLAFNYFYAHFFKTKK
;
A
#
# COMPACT_ATOMS: atom_id res chain seq x y z
N MET A 1 12.46 51.55 -53.33
CA MET A 1 11.95 52.03 -52.02
C MET A 1 11.43 50.80 -51.29
N LYS A 2 12.08 50.28 -50.23
CA LYS A 2 11.82 50.60 -48.80
C LYS A 2 10.31 50.77 -48.58
N THR A 3 9.57 49.99 -47.79
CA THR A 3 9.85 49.47 -46.44
C THR A 3 8.71 48.53 -45.98
N SER A 4 9.04 47.50 -45.20
CA SER A 4 8.32 46.95 -44.02
C SER A 4 6.90 46.34 -44.08
N ILE A 5 6.65 45.46 -43.09
CA ILE A 5 5.39 44.80 -42.62
C ILE A 5 5.23 43.37 -43.20
N LEU A 6 5.18 42.25 -42.46
CA LEU A 6 5.07 41.96 -41.03
C LEU A 6 5.55 40.49 -40.81
N PHE A 7 6.33 40.26 -39.76
CA PHE A 7 6.53 38.94 -39.15
C PHE A 7 5.20 38.42 -38.56
N LEU A 8 4.80 37.16 -38.78
CA LEU A 8 4.31 36.22 -37.74
C LEU A 8 3.98 34.84 -38.33
N ILE A 9 3.89 33.83 -37.44
CA ILE A 9 3.68 32.38 -37.62
C ILE A 9 5.04 31.65 -37.69
N LEU A 10 5.84 31.67 -36.63
CA LEU A 10 5.64 30.99 -35.34
C LEU A 10 5.26 29.50 -35.50
N SER A 11 6.25 28.71 -35.89
CA SER A 11 6.62 27.42 -35.28
C SER A 11 5.62 26.84 -34.28
N ILE A 12 4.67 26.06 -34.80
CA ILE A 12 3.91 25.07 -34.01
C ILE A 12 4.68 23.75 -34.09
N SER A 13 5.78 23.68 -33.35
CA SER A 13 6.34 22.41 -32.86
C SER A 13 5.85 22.26 -31.41
N LEU A 14 4.55 22.00 -31.27
CA LEU A 14 3.98 21.55 -30.00
C LEU A 14 4.52 20.14 -29.73
N MET A 15 5.58 20.14 -28.92
CA MET A 15 5.98 19.13 -27.96
C MET A 15 4.89 18.10 -27.64
N PHE A 16 4.81 17.01 -28.41
CA PHE A 16 4.32 15.74 -27.89
C PHE A 16 5.47 15.02 -27.19
N SER A 17 6.02 15.66 -26.17
CA SER A 17 6.67 14.94 -25.09
C SER A 17 5.60 14.81 -24.01
N CYS A 18 4.86 13.69 -24.04
CA CYS A 18 4.30 13.16 -22.81
C CYS A 18 5.49 12.81 -21.92
N LYS A 19 6.04 13.81 -21.23
CA LYS A 19 6.77 13.58 -20.01
C LYS A 19 5.73 12.98 -19.08
N ASP A 20 5.93 11.71 -18.72
CA ASP A 20 5.41 11.20 -17.46
C ASP A 20 5.58 12.31 -16.44
N LYS A 21 4.45 12.85 -15.97
CA LYS A 21 4.48 13.80 -14.86
C LYS A 21 5.21 13.03 -13.77
N ASN A 22 6.47 13.40 -13.51
CA ASN A 22 7.20 12.95 -12.34
C ASN A 22 6.21 13.06 -11.19
N LEU A 23 5.72 11.92 -10.72
CA LEU A 23 4.71 11.87 -9.68
C LEU A 23 5.44 12.31 -8.42
N GLN A 24 5.51 13.62 -8.23
CA GLN A 24 6.13 14.20 -7.06
C GLN A 24 5.17 13.91 -5.92
N LEU A 25 5.44 12.81 -5.22
CA LEU A 25 4.66 12.41 -4.06
C LEU A 25 4.96 13.39 -2.93
N ASP A 26 3.91 14.03 -2.43
CA ASP A 26 4.00 14.90 -1.26
C ASP A 26 3.90 14.06 0.01
N TYR A 27 4.95 14.02 0.82
CA TYR A 27 5.01 13.19 2.02
C TYR A 27 4.29 13.90 3.19
N GLN A 28 3.03 13.52 3.44
CA GLN A 28 2.15 14.17 4.42
C GLN A 28 2.40 13.70 5.86
N PHE A 29 3.09 12.57 6.05
CA PHE A 29 3.25 11.93 7.37
C PHE A 29 4.68 11.99 7.92
N THR A 30 5.46 12.99 7.51
CA THR A 30 6.83 13.21 8.00
C THR A 30 6.92 13.46 9.51
N ASN A 31 5.83 13.93 10.13
CA ASN A 31 5.72 14.14 11.58
C ASN A 31 5.26 12.90 12.37
N LYS A 32 4.94 11.80 11.70
CA LYS A 32 4.56 10.54 12.35
C LYS A 32 5.81 9.74 12.71
N PRO A 33 5.74 8.90 13.77
CA PRO A 33 6.86 8.01 14.12
C PRO A 33 7.27 7.12 12.95
N ASP A 34 8.56 6.80 12.89
CA ASP A 34 9.03 5.76 11.98
C ASP A 34 8.47 4.39 12.40
N LEU A 35 8.26 3.54 11.41
CA LEU A 35 7.69 2.20 11.62
C LEU A 35 8.76 1.23 12.12
N PHE A 36 9.82 1.07 11.34
CA PHE A 36 11.03 0.29 11.56
C PHE A 36 11.98 0.58 10.37
N SER A 37 13.06 -0.19 10.21
CA SER A 37 14.01 -0.01 9.11
C SER A 37 14.20 -1.31 8.32
N CYS A 38 14.26 -1.19 7.00
CA CYS A 38 14.67 -2.23 6.05
C CYS A 38 15.68 -1.63 5.07
N THR A 39 16.65 -2.40 4.60
CA THR A 39 17.78 -1.89 3.79
C THR A 39 17.44 -1.67 2.32
N ASP A 40 16.48 -2.41 1.80
CA ASP A 40 16.29 -2.56 0.34
C ASP A 40 15.09 -1.78 -0.20
N VAL A 41 14.46 -0.92 0.62
CA VAL A 41 13.24 -0.20 0.25
C VAL A 41 13.26 1.23 0.78
N ASN A 42 12.56 2.12 0.08
CA ASN A 42 12.34 3.48 0.57
C ASN A 42 11.34 3.47 1.73
N MET A 43 11.83 3.40 2.97
CA MET A 43 10.99 3.37 4.17
C MET A 43 10.14 4.63 4.37
N ASP A 44 10.49 5.78 3.78
CA ASP A 44 9.62 6.95 3.82
C ASP A 44 8.36 6.73 2.97
N LEU A 45 8.48 6.06 1.82
CA LEU A 45 7.32 5.66 1.01
C LEU A 45 6.45 4.63 1.75
N ILE A 46 7.06 3.67 2.45
CA ILE A 46 6.33 2.68 3.25
C ILE A 46 5.58 3.35 4.40
N LYS A 47 6.24 4.27 5.10
CA LYS A 47 5.64 5.09 6.18
C LYS A 47 4.45 5.88 5.65
N GLU A 48 4.64 6.57 4.52
CA GLU A 48 3.60 7.35 3.87
C GLU A 48 2.40 6.46 3.51
N ALA A 49 2.65 5.28 2.95
CA ALA A 49 1.63 4.32 2.56
C ALA A 49 0.79 3.81 3.74
N VAL A 50 1.42 3.43 4.84
CA VAL A 50 0.71 2.93 6.03
C VAL A 50 -0.16 4.03 6.63
N TYR A 51 0.41 5.22 6.86
CA TYR A 51 -0.35 6.30 7.49
C TYR A 51 -1.45 6.87 6.58
N ALA A 52 -1.27 6.84 5.25
CA ALA A 52 -2.31 7.19 4.30
C ALA A 52 -3.48 6.20 4.35
N PHE A 53 -3.19 4.89 4.36
CA PHE A 53 -4.21 3.86 4.55
C PHE A 53 -5.00 4.11 5.84
N GLU A 54 -4.32 4.33 6.97
CA GLU A 54 -4.96 4.54 8.27
C GLU A 54 -5.82 5.81 8.30
N LYS A 55 -5.34 6.89 7.67
CA LYS A 55 -6.09 8.15 7.51
C LYS A 55 -7.37 7.97 6.71
N ASP A 56 -7.35 7.13 5.68
CA ASP A 56 -8.49 6.95 4.77
C ASP A 56 -9.52 5.93 5.31
N ILE A 57 -9.05 4.82 5.88
CA ILE A 57 -9.91 3.75 6.38
C ILE A 57 -10.67 4.14 7.65
N ILE A 58 -10.08 4.94 8.55
CA ILE A 58 -10.72 5.28 9.83
C ILE A 58 -12.02 6.07 9.59
N PRO A 59 -12.05 7.19 8.85
CA PRO A 59 -13.27 7.93 8.56
C PRO A 59 -14.30 7.10 7.77
N TYR A 60 -13.82 6.27 6.84
CA TYR A 60 -14.68 5.34 6.10
C TYR A 60 -15.46 4.42 7.05
N LEU A 61 -14.86 4.02 8.18
CA LEU A 61 -15.50 3.19 9.20
C LEU A 61 -16.29 3.97 10.25
N GLU A 62 -15.86 5.18 10.61
CA GLU A 62 -16.62 6.07 11.51
C GLU A 62 -18.01 6.34 10.95
N SER A 63 -18.12 6.62 9.65
CA SER A 63 -19.41 6.78 8.96
C SER A 63 -20.30 5.53 9.01
N ARG A 64 -19.76 4.38 9.43
CA ARG A 64 -20.42 3.07 9.50
C ARG A 64 -20.50 2.52 10.93
N GLY A 65 -20.37 3.38 11.95
CA GLY A 65 -20.62 3.01 13.35
C GLY A 65 -19.38 2.60 14.16
N GLY A 66 -18.17 3.04 13.76
CA GLY A 66 -16.99 3.08 14.62
C GLY A 66 -15.66 2.97 13.88
N GLY A 67 -14.73 3.90 14.14
CA GLY A 67 -13.40 3.97 13.53
C GLY A 67 -12.27 4.00 14.55
N MET A 68 -11.85 2.81 14.99
CA MET A 68 -10.62 2.65 15.77
C MET A 68 -9.61 1.85 14.94
N LEU A 69 -8.33 2.15 15.12
CA LEU A 69 -7.26 1.54 14.32
C LEU A 69 -7.26 0.00 14.32
N PRO A 70 -7.44 -0.72 15.45
CA PRO A 70 -7.51 -2.17 15.41
C PRO A 70 -8.70 -2.70 14.60
N ARG A 71 -9.83 -1.99 14.66
CA ARG A 71 -11.03 -2.30 13.88
C ARG A 71 -10.79 -2.03 12.39
N ALA A 72 -10.03 -0.99 12.04
CA ALA A 72 -9.66 -0.71 10.65
C ALA A 72 -8.89 -1.86 10.01
N TYR A 73 -7.84 -2.34 10.67
CA TYR A 73 -7.09 -3.50 10.19
C TYR A 73 -7.90 -4.78 10.16
N ASN A 74 -8.74 -5.03 11.18
CA ASN A 74 -9.61 -6.21 11.16
C ASN A 74 -10.62 -6.17 10.00
N ILE A 75 -11.23 -5.01 9.76
CA ILE A 75 -12.21 -4.85 8.70
C ILE A 75 -11.57 -4.96 7.32
N ILE A 76 -10.37 -4.41 7.10
CA ILE A 76 -9.73 -4.50 5.79
C ILE A 76 -9.40 -5.94 5.40
N VAL A 77 -8.95 -6.76 6.36
CA VAL A 77 -8.75 -8.19 6.16
C VAL A 77 -10.08 -8.89 5.85
N ASN A 78 -11.14 -8.61 6.60
CA ASN A 78 -12.43 -9.24 6.31
C ASN A 78 -13.02 -8.81 4.95
N LEU A 79 -12.91 -7.53 4.59
CA LEU A 79 -13.45 -7.00 3.34
C LEU A 79 -12.67 -7.51 2.13
N SER A 80 -11.35 -7.63 2.22
CA SER A 80 -10.49 -8.11 1.12
C SER A 80 -10.75 -9.57 0.72
N ILE A 81 -11.31 -10.36 1.64
CA ILE A 81 -11.56 -11.80 1.47
C ILE A 81 -13.02 -12.08 1.11
N ILE A 82 -13.96 -11.48 1.86
CA ILE A 82 -15.39 -11.83 1.79
C ILE A 82 -16.11 -11.04 0.71
N LYS A 83 -15.67 -9.81 0.45
CA LYS A 83 -16.30 -8.91 -0.51
C LYS A 83 -15.28 -8.58 -1.60
N ASN A 84 -15.74 -8.34 -2.82
CA ASN A 84 -14.88 -7.66 -3.78
C ASN A 84 -14.68 -6.22 -3.28
N LEU A 85 -13.74 -6.04 -2.35
CA LEU A 85 -13.32 -4.74 -1.85
C LEU A 85 -12.95 -3.88 -3.06
N ASP A 86 -13.73 -2.83 -3.31
CA ASP A 86 -13.29 -1.74 -4.16
C ASP A 86 -12.50 -0.77 -3.31
N VAL A 87 -11.17 -0.84 -3.41
CA VAL A 87 -10.27 0.05 -2.68
C VAL A 87 -10.49 1.52 -3.04
N ASN A 88 -11.12 1.82 -4.18
CA ASN A 88 -11.45 3.19 -4.58
C ASN A 88 -12.53 3.83 -3.72
N ASP A 89 -13.37 3.03 -3.04
CA ASP A 89 -14.38 3.53 -2.10
C ASP A 89 -13.76 4.08 -0.79
N ILE A 90 -12.50 3.72 -0.54
CA ILE A 90 -11.75 4.09 0.68
C ILE A 90 -10.65 5.07 0.33
N ALA A 91 -9.90 4.81 -0.74
CA ALA A 91 -8.67 5.51 -1.06
C ALA A 91 -8.91 6.95 -1.54
N SER A 92 -8.27 7.89 -0.86
CA SER A 92 -8.09 9.26 -1.32
C SER A 92 -7.22 9.34 -2.57
N ASP A 93 -7.22 10.49 -3.24
CA ASP A 93 -6.33 10.76 -4.37
C ASP A 93 -4.85 10.66 -3.98
N HIS A 94 -4.53 10.99 -2.73
CA HIS A 94 -3.19 10.83 -2.17
C HIS A 94 -2.77 9.36 -2.09
N THR A 95 -3.63 8.51 -1.52
CA THR A 95 -3.41 7.06 -1.46
C THR A 95 -3.28 6.44 -2.85
N LYS A 96 -4.05 6.91 -3.84
CA LYS A 96 -3.91 6.49 -5.24
C LYS A 96 -2.56 6.91 -5.84
N ALA A 97 -2.05 8.09 -5.50
CA ALA A 97 -0.72 8.53 -5.92
C ALA A 97 0.38 7.68 -5.27
N ILE A 98 0.27 7.40 -3.97
CA ILE A 98 1.19 6.48 -3.27
C ILE A 98 1.20 5.11 -3.95
N PHE A 99 0.01 4.56 -4.25
CA PHE A 99 -0.08 3.27 -4.92
C PHE A 99 0.63 3.27 -6.28
N LYS A 100 0.55 4.34 -7.08
CA LYS A 100 1.32 4.44 -8.34
C LYS A 100 2.83 4.39 -8.12
N ALA A 101 3.34 5.02 -7.07
CA ALA A 101 4.77 4.96 -6.71
C ALA A 101 5.18 3.57 -6.22
N LEU A 102 4.31 2.91 -5.47
CA LEU A 102 4.48 1.54 -4.98
C LEU A 102 4.40 0.49 -6.10
N GLU A 103 3.52 0.68 -7.07
CA GLU A 103 3.35 -0.21 -8.22
C GLU A 103 4.60 -0.26 -9.10
N ALA A 104 5.35 0.84 -9.17
CA ALA A 104 6.62 0.90 -9.90
C ALA A 104 7.75 0.03 -9.28
N GLN A 105 7.48 -0.62 -8.13
CA GLN A 105 8.37 -1.55 -7.42
C GLN A 105 7.81 -2.99 -7.52
N PRO A 106 8.01 -3.68 -8.65
CA PRO A 106 7.38 -4.98 -8.92
C PRO A 106 7.77 -6.08 -7.93
N GLU A 107 8.96 -5.98 -7.32
CA GLU A 107 9.46 -6.92 -6.32
C GLU A 107 8.61 -7.00 -5.06
N LEU A 108 7.83 -5.93 -4.76
CA LEU A 108 6.91 -5.89 -3.63
C LEU A 108 5.68 -6.78 -3.83
N TRP A 109 5.34 -7.15 -5.07
CA TRP A 109 4.02 -7.65 -5.41
C TRP A 109 4.06 -9.05 -6.03
N THR A 110 3.08 -9.87 -5.66
CA THR A 110 2.56 -10.92 -6.54
C THR A 110 1.25 -10.38 -7.11
N ALA A 111 1.31 -9.81 -8.32
CA ALA A 111 0.22 -9.06 -8.94
C ALA A 111 -0.39 -9.81 -10.14
N SER A 112 -0.72 -11.09 -9.97
CA SER A 112 -1.20 -11.95 -11.06
C SER A 112 -2.36 -12.81 -10.61
N GLU A 113 -3.45 -12.89 -11.39
CA GLU A 113 -4.56 -13.75 -11.03
C GLU A 113 -4.11 -15.21 -10.77
N PRO A 114 -4.65 -15.87 -9.73
CA PRO A 114 -5.70 -15.39 -8.81
C PRO A 114 -5.16 -14.63 -7.58
N LYS A 115 -3.84 -14.41 -7.47
CA LYS A 115 -3.19 -13.89 -6.26
C LYS A 115 -2.74 -12.43 -6.45
N TYR A 116 -3.36 -11.54 -5.68
CA TYR A 116 -2.92 -10.16 -5.53
C TYR A 116 -2.48 -9.98 -4.08
N THR A 117 -1.19 -10.13 -3.82
CA THR A 117 -0.61 -10.09 -2.46
C THR A 117 0.70 -9.34 -2.44
N LEU A 118 1.20 -9.07 -1.23
CA LEU A 118 2.62 -8.82 -1.06
C LEU A 118 3.42 -10.04 -1.57
N ASN A 119 4.58 -9.81 -2.17
CA ASN A 119 5.51 -10.89 -2.51
C ASN A 119 6.17 -11.43 -1.24
N TYR A 120 5.63 -12.52 -0.70
CA TYR A 120 6.10 -13.14 0.54
C TYR A 120 7.54 -13.67 0.48
N ASN A 121 8.12 -13.81 -0.72
CA ASN A 121 9.50 -14.28 -0.91
C ASN A 121 10.49 -13.11 -1.12
N SER A 122 10.03 -11.85 -1.03
CA SER A 122 10.90 -10.67 -1.15
C SER A 122 11.68 -10.39 0.14
N SER A 123 12.84 -9.72 0.03
CA SER A 123 13.60 -9.25 1.20
C SER A 123 12.79 -8.25 2.04
N PHE A 124 11.94 -7.45 1.39
CA PHE A 124 11.02 -6.55 2.08
C PHE A 124 10.01 -7.32 2.94
N ALA A 125 9.35 -8.35 2.40
CA ALA A 125 8.39 -9.14 3.18
C ALA A 125 9.06 -9.85 4.37
N ASP A 126 10.26 -10.41 4.19
CA ASP A 126 11.01 -11.02 5.29
C ASP A 126 11.35 -10.00 6.38
N CYS A 127 11.85 -8.81 5.99
CA CYS A 127 12.11 -7.72 6.92
C CYS A 127 10.86 -7.26 7.69
N VAL A 128 9.72 -7.13 7.00
CA VAL A 128 8.43 -6.77 7.62
C VAL A 128 8.02 -7.82 8.66
N ILE A 129 8.12 -9.11 8.32
CA ILE A 129 7.76 -10.21 9.21
C ILE A 129 8.72 -10.28 10.40
N ASP A 130 10.00 -10.01 10.21
CA ASP A 130 10.97 -9.92 11.30
C ASP A 130 10.69 -8.80 12.29
N ASN A 131 9.93 -7.79 11.88
CA ASN A 131 9.46 -6.70 12.72
C ASN A 131 8.07 -6.95 13.34
N PHE A 132 7.49 -8.15 13.21
CA PHE A 132 6.30 -8.52 13.99
C PHE A 132 6.64 -8.54 15.48
N LEU A 133 5.78 -7.92 16.29
CA LEU A 133 5.98 -7.81 17.74
C LEU A 133 5.80 -9.16 18.44
N ASN A 134 4.85 -9.98 17.98
CA ASN A 134 4.60 -11.30 18.56
C ASN A 134 5.49 -12.38 17.91
N ASN A 135 6.39 -12.97 18.69
CA ASN A 135 7.35 -13.97 18.19
C ASN A 135 6.70 -15.30 17.75
N ASP A 136 5.63 -15.73 18.41
CA ASP A 136 4.92 -16.96 18.04
C ASP A 136 4.22 -16.78 16.69
N PHE A 137 3.58 -15.63 16.49
CA PHE A 137 2.93 -15.26 15.24
C PHE A 137 3.94 -15.08 14.10
N LYS A 138 5.10 -14.45 14.38
CA LYS A 138 6.23 -14.36 13.46
C LYS A 138 6.70 -15.72 13.00
N THR A 139 6.97 -16.62 13.95
CA THR A 139 7.43 -17.99 13.68
C THR A 139 6.40 -18.75 12.84
N THR A 140 5.13 -18.66 13.21
CA THR A 140 4.02 -19.26 12.46
C THR A 140 3.94 -18.72 11.03
N THR A 141 4.05 -17.40 10.86
CA THR A 141 4.01 -16.75 9.54
C THR A 141 5.18 -17.21 8.66
N LYS A 142 6.41 -17.23 9.19
CA LYS A 142 7.58 -17.73 8.46
C LYS A 142 7.43 -19.21 8.09
N ALA A 143 6.88 -20.03 8.98
CA ALA A 143 6.62 -21.44 8.71
C ALA A 143 5.58 -21.64 7.60
N LEU A 144 4.50 -20.85 7.59
CA LEU A 144 3.50 -20.88 6.51
C LEU A 144 4.10 -20.50 5.16
N ILE A 145 4.99 -19.51 5.12
CA ILE A 145 5.67 -19.08 3.89
C ILE A 145 6.64 -20.16 3.41
N SER A 146 7.47 -20.73 4.30
CA SER A 146 8.51 -21.71 3.90
C SER A 146 7.94 -22.99 3.30
N VAL A 147 6.74 -23.41 3.69
CA VAL A 147 6.05 -24.58 3.13
C VAL A 147 5.01 -24.21 2.06
N ASN A 148 5.02 -22.95 1.58
CA ASN A 148 4.07 -22.43 0.58
C ASN A 148 2.59 -22.64 0.96
N ALA A 149 2.28 -22.61 2.26
CA ALA A 149 0.94 -22.73 2.81
C ALA A 149 0.29 -21.38 3.13
N MET A 150 0.95 -20.27 2.81
CA MET A 150 0.44 -18.92 3.04
C MET A 150 -0.78 -18.63 2.15
N ASN A 151 -1.94 -18.49 2.78
CA ASN A 151 -3.20 -18.05 2.18
C ASN A 151 -4.09 -17.41 3.25
N ASP A 152 -5.15 -16.73 2.82
CA ASP A 152 -6.07 -16.01 3.71
C ASP A 152 -6.58 -16.89 4.86
N LYS A 153 -6.99 -18.13 4.56
CA LYS A 153 -7.51 -19.03 5.60
C LYS A 153 -6.46 -19.33 6.67
N ASN A 154 -5.26 -19.75 6.25
CA ASN A 154 -4.21 -20.18 7.15
C ASN A 154 -3.57 -19.02 7.93
N PHE A 155 -3.55 -17.81 7.36
CA PHE A 155 -2.99 -16.64 8.02
C PHE A 155 -3.98 -15.96 8.98
N ASN A 156 -5.27 -15.94 8.64
CA ASN A 156 -6.23 -15.13 9.40
C ASN A 156 -6.68 -15.75 10.72
N GLU A 157 -6.76 -17.08 10.78
CA GLU A 157 -7.10 -17.77 12.03
C GLU A 157 -6.15 -17.41 13.18
N PRO A 158 -4.81 -17.49 13.02
CA PRO A 158 -3.89 -17.02 14.06
C PRO A 158 -3.93 -15.48 14.23
N LEU A 159 -4.09 -14.71 13.15
CA LEU A 159 -4.12 -13.25 13.18
C LEU A 159 -5.22 -12.69 14.12
N LEU A 160 -6.37 -13.36 14.22
CA LEU A 160 -7.49 -12.93 15.06
C LEU A 160 -7.09 -12.69 16.53
N GLN A 161 -6.12 -13.48 17.03
CA GLN A 161 -5.65 -13.40 18.40
C GLN A 161 -4.70 -12.20 18.64
N HIS A 162 -4.13 -11.63 17.57
CA HIS A 162 -3.09 -10.62 17.63
C HIS A 162 -3.57 -9.19 17.33
N TYR A 163 -4.78 -9.00 16.79
CA TYR A 163 -5.33 -7.66 16.51
C TYR A 163 -5.37 -6.72 17.72
N LYS A 164 -5.50 -7.26 18.94
CA LYS A 164 -5.60 -6.43 20.16
C LYS A 164 -4.38 -5.51 20.35
N ASN A 165 -3.21 -5.91 19.85
CA ASN A 165 -1.96 -5.19 20.03
C ASN A 165 -1.46 -4.53 18.74
N ILE A 166 -2.27 -4.51 17.68
CA ILE A 166 -1.83 -4.04 16.36
C ILE A 166 -1.37 -2.59 16.35
N ASN A 167 -1.88 -1.74 17.24
CA ASN A 167 -1.43 -0.35 17.38
C ASN A 167 0.07 -0.23 17.67
N ASN A 168 0.66 -1.25 18.31
CA ASN A 168 2.07 -1.28 18.69
C ASN A 168 2.91 -2.21 17.79
N ASP A 169 2.27 -2.95 16.87
CA ASP A 169 2.94 -3.93 16.00
C ASP A 169 3.12 -3.33 14.60
N ASN A 170 4.16 -2.51 14.43
CA ASN A 170 4.42 -1.81 13.17
C ASN A 170 4.67 -2.77 12.00
N GLY A 171 5.36 -3.90 12.23
CA GLY A 171 5.54 -4.93 11.22
C GLY A 171 4.21 -5.48 10.74
N LEU A 172 3.30 -5.82 11.66
CA LEU A 172 1.97 -6.30 11.32
C LEU A 172 1.13 -5.23 10.60
N ARG A 173 1.20 -3.97 11.04
CA ARG A 173 0.53 -2.84 10.39
C ARG A 173 0.95 -2.71 8.92
N VAL A 174 2.27 -2.73 8.65
CA VAL A 174 2.80 -2.72 7.28
C VAL A 174 2.30 -3.91 6.49
N PHE A 175 2.45 -5.13 7.03
CA PHE A 175 2.03 -6.34 6.34
C PHE A 175 0.56 -6.29 5.91
N LEU A 176 -0.33 -5.91 6.82
CA LEU A 176 -1.76 -5.89 6.52
C LEU A 176 -2.16 -4.77 5.56
N ALA A 177 -1.59 -3.57 5.69
CA ALA A 177 -1.84 -2.48 4.74
C ALA A 177 -1.38 -2.86 3.33
N PHE A 178 -0.21 -3.49 3.19
CA PHE A 178 0.30 -3.86 1.88
C PHE A 178 -0.45 -5.04 1.29
N ASN A 179 -0.66 -6.09 2.09
CA ASN A 179 -1.23 -7.35 1.60
C ASN A 179 -2.74 -7.26 1.33
N TYR A 180 -3.50 -6.53 2.16
CA TYR A 180 -4.96 -6.54 2.13
C TYR A 180 -5.60 -5.23 1.65
N PHE A 181 -4.80 -4.18 1.45
CA PHE A 181 -5.29 -2.92 0.90
C PHE A 181 -4.56 -2.55 -0.39
N TYR A 182 -3.24 -2.34 -0.36
CA TYR A 182 -2.52 -1.90 -1.56
C TYR A 182 -2.50 -2.96 -2.66
N ALA A 183 -2.33 -4.24 -2.33
CA ALA A 183 -2.40 -5.31 -3.32
C ALA A 183 -3.77 -5.40 -4.02
N HIS A 184 -4.86 -4.98 -3.37
CA HIS A 184 -6.20 -5.02 -3.94
C HIS A 184 -6.43 -3.97 -5.04
N PHE A 185 -5.59 -2.93 -5.15
CA PHE A 185 -5.64 -2.02 -6.32
C PHE A 185 -5.37 -2.76 -7.63
N PHE A 186 -4.54 -3.80 -7.64
CA PHE A 186 -4.29 -4.60 -8.85
C PHE A 186 -5.54 -5.37 -9.30
N LYS A 187 -6.42 -5.75 -8.36
CA LYS A 187 -7.67 -6.45 -8.65
C LYS A 187 -8.73 -5.52 -9.26
N THR A 188 -8.72 -4.24 -8.91
CA THR A 188 -9.73 -3.25 -9.35
C THR A 188 -9.38 -2.56 -10.68
N LYS A 189 -8.20 -2.80 -11.24
CA LYS A 189 -7.73 -2.26 -12.53
C LYS A 189 -8.37 -2.86 -13.79
N LYS A 190 -9.50 -3.57 -13.66
CA LYS A 190 -10.18 -4.22 -14.79
C LYS A 190 -10.85 -3.22 -15.71
#